data_AF-A0A1H7KHZ8-F1
#
_entry.id   AF-A0A1H7KHZ8-F1
#
_cell.length_a   1.000
_cell.length_b   1.000
_cell.length_c   1.000
_cell.angle_alpha   90.00
_cell.angle_beta   90.00
_cell.angle_gamma   90.00
#
_symmetry.space_group_name_H-M   'P 1'
#
loop_
_entity.id
_entity.type
_entity.pdbx_description
1 polymer ?
#
loop_
_entity_poly.entity_id
_entity_poly.type
_entity_poly.pdbx_seq_one_letter_code
_entity_poly.pdbx_strand_id
1 'polypeptide(L)'
;METGHGTPSSDPTEVFRDVVSTLRETRCGVHQHRMAQALLTKDASGSRLVALVDDTERAVFFNPASRTLESVPFDREGTHEDDAEVLSRSLGDPAAWVETHAARLEWIHPHFRWACGFDGGE
;
A
#
# COMPACT_ATOMS: atom_id res chain seq x y z
N MET A 1 7.38 20.51 -24.65
CA MET A 1 7.57 19.05 -24.72
C MET A 1 8.66 18.72 -23.72
N GLU A 2 8.27 18.19 -22.56
CA GLU A 2 9.09 17.46 -21.58
C GLU A 2 8.18 17.24 -20.37
N THR A 3 7.16 16.39 -20.51
CA THR A 3 6.61 15.71 -19.34
C THR A 3 7.61 14.60 -19.03
N GLY A 4 8.64 14.96 -18.27
CA GLY A 4 9.39 13.96 -17.54
C GLY A 4 8.41 13.27 -16.60
N HIS A 5 7.72 12.23 -17.09
CA HIS A 5 7.15 11.19 -16.24
C HIS A 5 8.36 10.50 -15.60
N GLY A 6 8.99 11.20 -14.66
CA GLY A 6 9.94 10.60 -13.75
C GLY A 6 9.20 9.50 -13.05
N THR A 7 9.75 8.29 -13.11
CA THR A 7 9.35 7.15 -12.30
C THR A 7 8.87 7.65 -10.93
N PRO A 8 7.70 7.22 -10.40
CA PRO A 8 7.24 7.69 -9.12
C PRO A 8 8.37 7.53 -8.13
N SER A 9 8.68 8.63 -7.44
CA SER A 9 9.77 8.66 -6.50
C SER A 9 9.49 7.57 -5.47
N SER A 10 10.23 6.46 -5.58
CA SER A 10 10.16 5.35 -4.63
C SER A 10 10.95 5.70 -3.38
N ASP A 11 11.01 7.00 -3.04
CA ASP A 11 11.61 7.47 -1.82
C ASP A 11 10.69 7.05 -0.67
N PRO A 12 11.18 6.26 0.30
CA PRO A 12 10.38 5.78 1.41
C PRO A 12 9.81 6.93 2.25
N THR A 13 10.44 8.12 2.23
CA THR A 13 9.95 9.31 2.94
C THR A 13 8.70 9.90 2.28
N GLU A 14 8.62 9.85 0.95
CA GLU A 14 7.45 10.34 0.22
C GLU A 14 6.27 9.40 0.41
N VAL A 15 6.50 8.09 0.25
CA VAL A 15 5.50 7.06 0.56
C VAL A 15 5.03 7.17 2.02
N PHE A 16 5.95 7.37 2.97
CA PHE A 16 5.61 7.59 4.38
C PHE A 16 4.65 8.78 4.56
N ARG A 17 4.97 9.93 3.98
CA ARG A 17 4.14 11.14 4.10
C ARG A 17 2.76 10.94 3.49
N ASP A 18 2.68 10.25 2.36
CA ASP A 18 1.43 9.98 1.65
C ASP A 18 0.52 9.02 2.43
N VAL A 19 1.09 7.94 2.97
CA VAL A 19 0.40 7.02 3.88
C VAL A 19 -0.07 7.75 5.14
N VAL A 20 0.78 8.57 5.76
CA VAL A 20 0.41 9.36 6.94
C VAL A 20 -0.73 10.33 6.61
N SER A 21 -0.71 10.98 5.44
CA SER A 21 -1.79 11.87 5.01
C SER A 21 -3.10 11.11 4.87
N THR A 22 -3.08 9.96 4.19
CA THR A 22 -4.28 9.12 4.00
C THR A 22 -4.83 8.65 5.34
N LEU A 23 -3.99 8.12 6.23
CA LEU A 23 -4.39 7.72 7.58
C LEU A 23 -4.93 8.88 8.42
N ARG A 24 -4.54 10.13 8.11
CA ARG A 24 -5.10 11.32 8.76
C ARG A 24 -6.52 11.62 8.30
N GLU A 25 -6.79 11.40 7.03
CA GLU A 25 -8.09 11.67 6.42
C GLU A 25 -9.12 10.60 6.79
N THR A 26 -8.74 9.33 6.85
CA THR A 26 -9.63 8.21 7.19
C THR A 26 -9.75 7.99 8.70
N ARG A 27 -8.63 7.76 9.41
CA ARG A 27 -8.64 7.24 10.79
C ARG A 27 -8.65 8.30 11.89
N CYS A 28 -8.50 9.60 11.56
CA CYS A 28 -8.56 10.73 12.49
C CYS A 28 -7.78 10.56 13.84
N GLY A 29 -6.76 9.69 13.88
CA GLY A 29 -6.15 9.18 15.12
C GLY A 29 -4.69 9.61 15.32
N VAL A 30 -4.26 9.86 16.56
CA VAL A 30 -2.94 10.44 16.90
C VAL A 30 -1.71 9.54 16.61
N HIS A 31 -1.90 8.34 16.08
CA HIS A 31 -0.85 7.33 15.91
C HIS A 31 -0.45 7.03 14.46
N GLN A 32 -0.86 7.86 13.48
CA GLN A 32 -0.58 7.63 12.05
C GLN A 32 0.91 7.42 11.75
N HIS A 33 1.79 8.19 12.40
CA HIS A 33 3.23 8.06 12.22
C HIS A 33 3.75 6.66 12.62
N ARG A 34 3.23 6.09 13.71
CA ARG A 34 3.61 4.75 14.18
C ARG A 34 3.07 3.67 13.26
N MET A 35 1.82 3.81 12.83
CA MET A 35 1.18 2.91 11.87
C MET A 35 1.95 2.87 10.55
N ALA A 36 2.21 4.03 9.95
CA ALA A 36 2.99 4.14 8.71
C ALA A 36 4.40 3.56 8.85
N GLN A 37 5.06 3.77 9.99
CA GLN A 37 6.37 3.19 10.25
C GLN A 37 6.33 1.66 10.31
N ALA A 38 5.29 1.06 10.92
CA ALA A 38 5.12 -0.38 10.95
C ALA A 38 4.92 -0.97 9.54
N LEU A 39 4.11 -0.29 8.71
CA LEU A 39 3.89 -0.69 7.32
C LEU A 39 5.18 -0.67 6.50
N LEU A 40 5.96 0.41 6.58
CA LEU A 40 7.24 0.52 5.86
C LEU A 40 8.32 -0.41 6.42
N THR A 41 8.26 -0.75 7.70
CA THR A 41 9.16 -1.75 8.27
C THR A 41 8.92 -3.11 7.61
N LYS A 42 7.65 -3.50 7.43
CA LYS A 42 7.29 -4.73 6.72
C LYS A 42 7.63 -4.68 5.22
N ASP A 43 7.47 -3.52 4.58
CA ASP A 43 7.94 -3.26 3.21
C ASP A 43 9.45 -3.53 3.07
N ALA A 44 10.24 -2.96 3.97
CA ALA A 44 11.68 -3.17 4.00
C ALA A 44 12.10 -4.60 4.33
N SER A 45 11.28 -5.36 5.08
CA SER A 45 11.53 -6.79 5.37
C SER A 45 11.34 -7.71 4.16
N GLY A 46 10.73 -7.23 3.08
CA GLY A 46 10.59 -7.96 1.81
C GLY A 46 9.16 -8.18 1.34
N SER A 47 8.15 -7.80 2.14
CA SER A 47 6.74 -7.83 1.72
C SER A 47 6.33 -6.46 1.23
N ARG A 48 6.20 -6.26 -0.08
CA ARG A 48 5.96 -4.95 -0.67
C ARG A 48 4.56 -4.41 -0.32
N LEU A 49 4.46 -3.20 0.21
CA LEU A 49 3.18 -2.55 0.47
C LEU A 49 2.52 -2.16 -0.87
N VAL A 50 1.27 -2.57 -1.05
CA VAL A 50 0.52 -2.36 -2.30
C VAL A 50 -0.58 -1.33 -2.14
N ALA A 51 -1.40 -1.44 -1.10
CA ALA A 51 -2.58 -0.61 -0.91
C ALA A 51 -3.06 -0.62 0.54
N LEU A 52 -3.93 0.34 0.89
CA LEU A 52 -4.72 0.30 2.12
C LEU A 52 -6.19 0.06 1.77
N VAL A 53 -6.86 -0.75 2.57
CA VAL A 53 -8.25 -1.16 2.38
C VAL A 53 -9.01 -1.07 3.69
N ASP A 54 -10.34 -1.18 3.59
CA ASP A 54 -11.25 -1.23 4.73
C ASP A 54 -11.03 0.01 5.62
N ASP A 55 -11.32 1.23 5.14
CA ASP A 55 -11.09 2.48 5.88
C ASP A 55 -9.65 2.62 6.46
N THR A 56 -8.66 2.02 5.80
CA THR A 56 -7.27 1.92 6.29
C THR A 56 -7.12 1.17 7.62
N GLU A 57 -7.99 0.19 7.88
CA GLU A 57 -7.83 -0.81 8.94
C GLU A 57 -6.86 -1.92 8.55
N ARG A 58 -6.77 -2.19 7.24
CA ARG A 58 -5.97 -3.29 6.70
C ARG A 58 -5.06 -2.79 5.59
N ALA A 59 -3.84 -3.29 5.60
CA ALA A 59 -2.84 -2.99 4.58
C ALA A 59 -2.60 -4.23 3.72
N VAL A 60 -2.64 -4.05 2.41
CA VAL A 60 -2.41 -5.09 1.43
C VAL A 60 -0.92 -5.15 1.12
N PHE A 61 -0.33 -6.29 1.39
CA PHE A 61 1.06 -6.60 1.11
C PHE A 61 1.15 -7.66 0.00
N PHE A 62 2.14 -7.49 -0.86
CA PHE A 62 2.53 -8.48 -1.84
C PHE A 62 3.87 -9.08 -1.43
N ASN A 63 3.88 -10.38 -1.17
CA ASN A 63 5.10 -11.11 -0.91
C ASN A 63 5.67 -11.66 -2.24
N PRO A 64 6.76 -11.09 -2.78
CA PRO A 64 7.35 -11.56 -4.04
C PRO A 64 7.98 -12.95 -3.93
N ALA A 65 8.38 -13.39 -2.72
CA ALA A 65 8.97 -14.71 -2.52
C ALA A 65 7.94 -15.84 -2.72
N SER A 66 6.72 -15.61 -2.24
CA SER A 66 5.61 -16.58 -2.36
C SER A 66 4.62 -16.23 -3.47
N ARG A 67 4.76 -15.05 -4.09
CA ARG A 67 3.78 -14.47 -5.03
C ARG A 67 2.37 -14.47 -4.46
N THR A 68 2.26 -14.11 -3.18
CA THR A 68 1.00 -14.07 -2.44
C THR A 68 0.63 -12.63 -2.13
N LEU A 69 -0.66 -12.34 -2.18
CA LEU A 69 -1.22 -11.06 -1.78
C LEU A 69 -2.04 -11.29 -0.51
N GLU A 70 -1.74 -10.51 0.52
CA GLU A 70 -2.21 -10.70 1.88
C GLU A 70 -2.66 -9.34 2.43
N SER A 71 -3.86 -9.30 3.00
CA SER A 71 -4.33 -8.15 3.77
C SER A 71 -4.00 -8.38 5.23
N VAL A 72 -3.28 -7.44 5.84
CA VAL A 72 -2.82 -7.55 7.22
C VAL A 72 -3.43 -6.39 7.99
N PRO A 73 -4.22 -6.65 9.04
CA PRO A 73 -4.70 -5.59 9.92
C PRO A 73 -3.52 -4.93 10.62
N PHE A 74 -3.62 -3.63 10.83
CA PHE A 74 -2.57 -2.87 11.50
C PHE A 74 -3.17 -1.79 12.40
N ASP A 75 -2.50 -1.54 13.52
CA ASP A 75 -2.86 -0.51 14.49
C ASP A 75 -1.60 0.21 14.99
N ARG A 76 -1.71 1.03 16.04
CA ARG A 76 -0.61 1.73 16.69
C ARG A 76 0.50 0.81 17.19
N GLU A 77 0.18 -0.46 17.44
CA GLU A 77 1.12 -1.49 17.92
C GLU A 77 1.93 -2.10 16.77
N GLY A 78 1.42 -2.05 15.54
CA GLY A 78 2.08 -2.55 14.35
C GLY A 78 1.15 -3.36 13.46
N THR A 79 1.73 -4.19 12.60
CA THR A 79 0.99 -5.12 11.73
C THR A 79 0.71 -6.43 12.47
N HIS A 80 -0.53 -6.91 12.43
CA HIS A 80 -0.96 -8.14 13.09
C HIS A 80 -0.98 -9.30 12.08
N GLU A 81 0.17 -9.92 11.86
CA GLU A 81 0.35 -10.98 10.86
C GLU A 81 -0.42 -12.26 11.18
N ASP A 82 -0.76 -12.49 12.45
CA ASP A 82 -1.57 -13.65 12.87
C ASP A 82 -3.02 -13.59 12.34
N ASP A 83 -3.54 -12.37 12.14
CA ASP A 83 -4.87 -12.10 11.55
C ASP A 83 -4.77 -11.75 10.05
N ALA A 84 -3.65 -12.07 9.41
CA ALA A 84 -3.46 -11.82 7.98
C ALA A 84 -4.42 -12.69 7.14
N GLU A 85 -5.19 -12.06 6.27
CA GLU A 85 -6.05 -12.74 5.32
C GLU A 85 -5.38 -12.80 3.95
N VAL A 86 -5.21 -14.02 3.42
CA VAL A 86 -4.65 -14.22 2.09
C VAL A 86 -5.73 -13.94 1.03
N LEU A 87 -5.62 -12.80 0.37
CA LEU A 87 -6.53 -12.36 -0.69
C LEU A 87 -6.30 -13.13 -1.98
N SER A 88 -5.04 -13.44 -2.32
CA SER A 88 -4.71 -14.19 -3.53
C SER A 88 -3.42 -14.98 -3.38
N ARG A 89 -3.41 -16.19 -3.97
CA ARG A 89 -2.25 -17.08 -4.01
C ARG A 89 -1.81 -17.23 -5.46
N SER A 90 -0.50 -17.25 -5.70
CA SER A 90 0.09 -17.32 -7.05
C SER A 90 -0.30 -16.13 -7.94
N LEU A 91 -0.30 -14.93 -7.36
CA LEU A 91 -0.58 -13.71 -8.10
C LEU A 91 0.58 -13.41 -9.06
N GLY A 92 0.31 -13.54 -10.36
CA GLY A 92 1.29 -13.30 -11.41
C GLY A 92 1.63 -11.81 -11.56
N ASP A 93 0.62 -10.96 -11.45
CA ASP A 93 0.78 -9.51 -11.56
C ASP A 93 0.00 -8.78 -10.45
N PRO A 94 0.69 -8.11 -9.51
CA PRO A 94 0.04 -7.35 -8.45
C PRO A 94 -0.67 -6.08 -8.96
N ALA A 95 -0.25 -5.50 -10.09
CA ALA A 95 -0.88 -4.31 -10.65
C ALA A 95 -2.30 -4.62 -11.19
N ALA A 96 -2.50 -5.74 -11.86
CA ALA A 96 -3.81 -6.21 -12.32
C ALA A 96 -4.81 -6.40 -11.17
N TRP A 97 -4.33 -6.85 -10.00
CA TRP A 97 -5.18 -6.94 -8.81
C TRP A 97 -5.58 -5.55 -8.31
N VAL A 98 -4.62 -4.62 -8.21
CA VAL A 98 -4.90 -3.23 -7.84
C VAL A 98 -5.89 -2.61 -8.81
N GLU A 99 -5.74 -2.82 -10.12
CA GLU A 99 -6.64 -2.30 -11.13
C GLU A 99 -8.08 -2.78 -10.94
N THR A 100 -8.24 -4.09 -10.72
CA THR A 100 -9.54 -4.72 -10.49
C THR A 100 -10.21 -4.22 -9.21
N HIS A 101 -9.42 -3.89 -8.18
CA HIS A 101 -9.92 -3.54 -6.86
C HIS A 101 -9.86 -2.03 -6.55
N ALA A 102 -9.34 -1.20 -7.44
CA ALA A 102 -9.01 0.22 -7.22
C ALA A 102 -10.15 1.03 -6.59
N ALA A 103 -11.39 0.77 -6.99
CA ALA A 103 -12.58 1.45 -6.46
C ALA A 103 -12.86 1.20 -4.96
N ARG A 104 -12.20 0.22 -4.34
CA ARG A 104 -12.31 -0.15 -2.92
C ARG A 104 -11.01 0.07 -2.15
N LEU A 105 -10.00 0.64 -2.78
CA LEU A 105 -8.71 0.94 -2.17
C LEU A 105 -8.75 2.40 -1.71
N GLU A 106 -8.65 2.60 -0.40
CA GLU A 106 -8.56 3.95 0.18
C GLU A 106 -7.24 4.63 -0.22
N TRP A 107 -6.21 3.80 -0.44
CA TRP A 107 -4.91 4.26 -0.87
C TRP A 107 -4.22 3.20 -1.71
N ILE A 108 -3.50 3.65 -2.75
CA ILE A 108 -2.72 2.79 -3.64
C ILE A 108 -1.29 3.28 -3.59
N HIS A 109 -0.35 2.36 -3.36
CA HIS A 109 1.05 2.70 -3.31
C HIS A 109 1.49 3.33 -4.65
N PRO A 110 2.19 4.47 -4.66
CA PRO A 110 2.43 5.29 -5.86
C PRO A 110 3.15 4.52 -6.98
N HIS A 111 4.06 3.61 -6.63
CA HIS A 111 4.67 2.68 -7.60
C HIS A 111 3.63 1.84 -8.37
N PHE A 112 2.63 1.29 -7.69
CA PHE A 112 1.56 0.50 -8.32
C PHE A 112 0.53 1.40 -9.00
N ARG A 113 0.25 2.57 -8.41
CA ARG A 113 -0.58 3.60 -9.01
C ARG A 113 -0.06 3.97 -10.41
N TRP A 114 1.24 4.23 -10.52
CA TRP A 114 1.91 4.50 -11.78
C TRP A 114 1.94 3.28 -12.71
N ALA A 115 2.26 2.09 -12.20
CA ALA A 115 2.30 0.86 -13.00
C ALA A 115 0.93 0.51 -13.62
N CYS A 116 -0.17 0.84 -12.93
CA CYS A 116 -1.54 0.70 -13.43
C CYS A 116 -2.03 1.90 -14.26
N GLY A 117 -1.24 2.98 -14.39
CA GLY A 117 -1.66 4.18 -15.12
C GLY A 117 -2.67 5.07 -14.38
N PHE A 118 -2.86 4.90 -13.07
CA PHE A 118 -3.73 5.75 -12.23
C PHE A 118 -3.17 7.16 -11.96
N ASP A 119 -2.02 7.51 -12.54
CA ASP A 119 -1.40 8.84 -12.47
C ASP A 119 -1.89 9.77 -13.62
N GLY A 120 -2.75 9.27 -14.52
CA GLY A 120 -3.24 10.01 -15.69
C GLY A 120 -4.75 10.27 -15.70
N GLY A 121 -5.14 11.45 -15.26
CA GLY A 121 -6.43 12.09 -15.55
C GLY A 121 -6.40 13.48 -14.92
N GLU A 122 -6.34 14.59 -15.65
CA GLU A 122 -7.02 14.95 -16.92
C GLU A 122 -6.09 15.63 -17.95
#